data_AF-A0A0E3NDD8-F1
#
_entry.id   AF-A0A0E3NDD8-F1
#
_cell.length_a   1.000
_cell.length_b   1.000
_cell.length_c   1.000
_cell.angle_alpha   90.00
_cell.angle_beta   90.00
_cell.angle_gamma   90.00
#
_symmetry.space_group_name_H-M   'P 1'
#
loop_
_entity.id
_entity.type
_entity.pdbx_description
1 polymer ?
#
loop_
_entity_poly.entity_id
_entity_poly.type
_entity_poly.pdbx_seq_one_letter_code
_entity_poly.pdbx_strand_id
1 'polypeptide(L)'
;MFAGLNERTQIVWFKIIYSKEPGSLSSIIDFLEKENAFIMFGHLDNITQKTGEYSVFIELDKNSDPEDFARKVEELDVVSEVEYGVSKYRMIYSADFPLNVVGVRGVAARALTIVDIIKTLNQNVPHAEGLLTMSGLKGGIHSAKYFKSILNLDDSNFADVLAELYRGVGWGILEIECDPKTYQGKIIVKDSFIADVYGGADQPVCAFMSGYFAGYLTEYFGKNISVREVSCKATGKDVCEHIISPAPSGGTGQEYQLRGETR
;
A
#
# COMPACT_ATOMS: atom_id res chain seq x y z
N MET A 1 -10.92 -3.90 -12.15
CA MET A 1 -11.91 -4.99 -12.18
C MET A 1 -13.28 -4.36 -11.96
N PHE A 2 -14.03 -4.05 -13.02
CA PHE A 2 -15.41 -3.59 -12.89
C PHE A 2 -16.29 -4.73 -13.36
N ALA A 3 -16.99 -5.37 -12.43
CA ALA A 3 -18.05 -6.28 -12.78
C ALA A 3 -19.12 -5.55 -13.59
N GLY A 4 -19.62 -6.18 -14.64
CA GLY A 4 -20.81 -5.71 -15.34
C GLY A 4 -22.00 -5.68 -14.38
N LEU A 5 -22.94 -4.76 -14.60
CA LEU A 5 -24.19 -4.76 -13.85
C LEU A 5 -25.13 -5.78 -14.48
N ASN A 6 -25.50 -6.81 -13.72
CA ASN A 6 -26.61 -7.69 -14.07
C ASN A 6 -27.85 -7.21 -13.29
N GLU A 7 -28.91 -6.84 -14.01
CA GLU A 7 -30.11 -6.27 -13.39
C GLU A 7 -30.88 -7.26 -12.50
N ARG A 8 -30.63 -8.57 -12.67
CA ARG A 8 -31.29 -9.63 -11.90
C ARG A 8 -30.53 -10.05 -10.64
N THR A 9 -29.24 -9.71 -10.55
CA THR A 9 -28.39 -10.11 -9.43
C THR A 9 -27.95 -8.90 -8.59
N GLN A 10 -27.46 -9.18 -7.40
CA GLN A 10 -26.83 -8.26 -6.49
C GLN A 10 -25.48 -8.83 -6.05
N ILE A 11 -24.53 -7.93 -5.81
CA ILE A 11 -23.20 -8.31 -5.35
C ILE A 11 -23.23 -8.31 -3.82
N VAL A 12 -22.93 -9.46 -3.24
CA VAL A 12 -22.91 -9.67 -1.80
C VAL A 12 -21.52 -10.13 -1.41
N TRP A 13 -20.99 -9.56 -0.35
CA TRP A 13 -19.76 -10.04 0.25
C TRP A 13 -20.07 -10.79 1.54
N PHE A 14 -19.33 -11.86 1.77
CA PHE A 14 -19.33 -12.63 3.00
C PHE A 14 -17.91 -12.69 3.53
N LYS A 15 -17.74 -12.45 4.83
CA LYS A 15 -16.51 -12.66 5.56
C LYS A 15 -16.72 -13.85 6.47
N ILE A 16 -16.10 -14.96 6.11
CA ILE A 16 -16.34 -16.26 6.73
C ILE A 16 -15.13 -16.62 7.57
N ILE A 17 -15.31 -16.72 8.88
CA ILE A 17 -14.29 -17.21 9.80
C ILE A 17 -14.47 -18.72 9.97
N TYR A 18 -13.41 -19.48 9.71
CA TYR A 18 -13.47 -20.94 9.66
C TYR A 18 -12.29 -21.61 10.37
N SER A 19 -12.46 -22.89 10.72
CA SER A 19 -11.41 -23.72 11.32
C SER A 19 -10.31 -24.04 10.29
N LYS A 20 -9.05 -24.08 10.70
CA LYS A 20 -7.92 -24.33 9.76
C LYS A 20 -7.66 -25.82 9.48
N GLU A 21 -8.60 -26.69 9.82
CA GLU A 21 -8.45 -28.13 9.57
C GLU A 21 -8.43 -28.41 8.06
N PRO A 22 -7.66 -29.41 7.60
CA PRO A 22 -7.66 -29.82 6.19
C PRO A 22 -9.08 -30.12 5.71
N GLY A 23 -9.50 -29.44 4.63
CA GLY A 23 -10.83 -29.61 4.04
C GLY A 23 -11.87 -28.57 4.47
N SER A 24 -11.63 -27.77 5.51
CA SER A 24 -12.58 -26.74 5.96
C SER A 24 -12.94 -25.74 4.86
N LEU A 25 -11.93 -25.22 4.14
CA LEU A 25 -12.20 -24.32 3.02
C LEU A 25 -12.93 -25.04 1.87
N SER A 26 -12.66 -26.33 1.64
CA SER A 26 -13.37 -27.12 0.61
C SER A 26 -14.85 -27.21 0.91
N SER A 27 -15.22 -27.44 2.18
CA SER A 27 -16.63 -27.48 2.59
C SER A 27 -17.37 -26.18 2.29
N ILE A 28 -16.69 -25.04 2.44
CA ILE A 28 -17.26 -23.72 2.15
C ILE A 28 -17.43 -23.54 0.64
N ILE A 29 -16.39 -23.86 -0.16
CA ILE A 29 -16.47 -23.76 -1.62
C ILE A 29 -17.54 -24.69 -2.19
N ASP A 30 -17.60 -25.94 -1.74
CA ASP A 30 -18.62 -26.91 -2.17
C ASP A 30 -20.04 -26.43 -1.87
N PHE A 31 -20.23 -25.74 -0.73
CA PHE A 31 -21.51 -25.11 -0.39
C PHE A 31 -21.87 -23.98 -1.36
N LEU A 32 -20.94 -23.06 -1.62
CA LEU A 32 -21.16 -21.95 -2.55
C LEU A 32 -21.52 -22.45 -3.96
N GLU A 33 -20.83 -23.50 -4.43
CA GLU A 33 -21.14 -24.13 -5.72
C GLU A 33 -22.56 -24.73 -5.76
N LYS A 34 -22.97 -25.45 -4.71
CA LYS A 34 -24.31 -26.07 -4.63
C LYS A 34 -25.45 -25.05 -4.63
N GLU A 35 -25.23 -23.90 -4.01
CA GLU A 35 -26.22 -22.80 -4.00
C GLU A 35 -26.17 -21.94 -5.27
N ASN A 36 -25.38 -22.33 -6.29
CA ASN A 36 -25.15 -21.56 -7.52
C ASN A 36 -24.69 -20.11 -7.25
N ALA A 37 -23.93 -19.90 -6.17
CA ALA A 37 -23.34 -18.61 -5.86
C ALA A 37 -22.11 -18.38 -6.74
N PHE A 38 -22.24 -17.50 -7.73
CA PHE A 38 -21.14 -17.22 -8.64
C PHE A 38 -20.05 -16.38 -7.95
N ILE A 39 -18.90 -16.99 -7.66
CA ILE A 39 -17.76 -16.32 -7.04
C ILE A 39 -17.11 -15.37 -8.05
N MET A 40 -17.10 -14.08 -7.73
CA MET A 40 -16.48 -13.04 -8.55
C MET A 40 -14.99 -12.94 -8.26
N PHE A 41 -14.66 -12.81 -6.97
CA PHE A 41 -13.32 -12.83 -6.42
C PHE A 41 -13.40 -13.04 -4.91
N GLY A 42 -12.27 -13.34 -4.29
CA GLY A 42 -12.15 -13.39 -2.85
C GLY A 42 -10.69 -13.41 -2.44
N HIS A 43 -10.45 -13.18 -1.16
CA HIS A 43 -9.13 -13.26 -0.56
C HIS A 43 -9.19 -14.07 0.73
N LEU A 44 -8.05 -14.70 1.02
CA LEU A 44 -7.87 -15.52 2.20
C LEU A 44 -6.89 -14.83 3.12
N ASP A 45 -7.27 -14.69 4.38
CA ASP A 45 -6.32 -14.40 5.46
C ASP A 45 -6.21 -15.65 6.35
N ASN A 46 -5.09 -16.34 6.20
CA ASN A 46 -4.72 -17.51 6.99
C ASN A 46 -3.47 -17.24 7.84
N ILE A 47 -3.15 -15.97 8.09
CA ILE A 47 -1.94 -15.57 8.80
C ILE A 47 -2.03 -16.00 10.27
N THR A 48 -3.23 -15.98 10.87
CA THR A 48 -3.39 -16.45 12.26
C THR A 48 -3.28 -17.97 12.35
N GLN A 49 -2.76 -18.48 13.48
CA GLN A 49 -2.65 -19.93 13.73
C GLN A 49 -3.97 -20.57 14.17
N LYS A 50 -4.99 -19.79 14.50
CA LYS A 50 -6.21 -20.29 15.18
C LYS A 50 -7.38 -20.46 14.22
N THR A 51 -7.61 -19.48 13.36
CA THR A 51 -8.74 -19.46 12.42
C THR A 51 -8.27 -18.97 11.06
N GLY A 52 -8.97 -19.40 10.02
CA GLY A 52 -8.89 -18.82 8.70
C GLY A 52 -10.01 -17.81 8.49
N GLU A 53 -9.76 -16.84 7.63
CA GLU A 53 -10.75 -15.92 7.10
C GLU A 53 -10.84 -16.10 5.59
N TYR A 54 -12.05 -16.24 5.07
CA TYR A 54 -12.35 -16.17 3.65
C TYR A 54 -13.33 -15.04 3.39
N SER A 55 -12.82 -13.95 2.82
CA SER A 55 -13.62 -12.85 2.31
C SER A 55 -13.96 -13.13 0.85
N VAL A 56 -15.24 -13.36 0.57
CA VAL A 56 -15.72 -13.78 -0.75
C VAL A 56 -16.80 -12.83 -1.25
N PHE A 57 -16.73 -12.51 -2.54
CA PHE A 57 -17.69 -11.66 -3.23
C PHE A 57 -18.41 -12.50 -4.28
N ILE A 58 -19.72 -12.62 -4.14
CA ILE A 58 -20.56 -13.44 -5.00
C ILE A 58 -21.66 -12.62 -5.65
N GLU A 59 -22.11 -13.07 -6.82
CA GLU A 59 -23.39 -12.63 -7.38
C GLU A 59 -24.52 -13.54 -6.88
N LEU A 60 -25.52 -12.93 -6.22
CA LEU A 60 -26.75 -13.60 -5.79
C LEU A 60 -27.96 -13.03 -6.53
N ASP A 61 -28.98 -13.85 -6.76
CA ASP A 61 -30.27 -13.36 -7.27
C ASP A 61 -30.85 -12.32 -6.29
N LYS A 62 -31.49 -11.26 -6.81
CA LYS A 62 -32.11 -10.22 -5.97
C LYS A 62 -33.29 -10.75 -5.14
N ASN A 63 -33.89 -11.87 -5.52
CA ASN A 63 -34.93 -12.53 -4.77
C ASN A 63 -34.37 -13.41 -3.64
N SER A 64 -33.07 -13.69 -3.63
CA SER A 64 -32.40 -14.39 -2.53
C SER A 64 -32.08 -13.41 -1.41
N ASP A 65 -32.40 -13.79 -0.17
CA ASP A 65 -32.05 -13.02 1.02
C ASP A 65 -30.58 -13.30 1.42
N PRO A 66 -29.69 -12.29 1.42
CA PRO A 66 -28.32 -12.44 1.88
C PRO A 66 -28.20 -12.92 3.33
N GLU A 67 -29.17 -12.57 4.20
CA GLU A 67 -29.16 -13.00 5.60
C GLU A 67 -29.41 -14.51 5.70
N ASP A 68 -30.40 -15.01 4.97
CA ASP A 68 -30.69 -16.44 4.90
C ASP A 68 -29.48 -17.21 4.35
N PHE A 69 -28.81 -16.67 3.34
CA PHE A 69 -27.59 -17.26 2.79
C PHE A 69 -26.45 -17.29 3.82
N ALA A 70 -26.24 -16.19 4.56
CA ALA A 70 -25.22 -16.13 5.63
C ALA A 70 -25.47 -17.18 6.71
N ARG A 71 -26.73 -17.35 7.15
CA ARG A 71 -27.10 -18.37 8.14
C ARG A 71 -26.79 -19.79 7.66
N LYS A 72 -27.10 -20.11 6.40
CA LYS A 72 -26.75 -21.43 5.81
C LYS A 72 -25.24 -21.69 5.77
N VAL A 73 -24.43 -20.64 5.51
CA VAL A 73 -22.97 -20.75 5.56
C VAL A 73 -22.51 -21.00 7.00
N GLU A 74 -23.12 -20.30 7.96
CA GLU A 74 -22.82 -20.43 9.39
C GLU A 74 -23.20 -21.80 9.98
N GLU A 75 -24.17 -22.51 9.37
CA GLU A 75 -24.54 -23.88 9.74
C GLU A 75 -23.48 -24.94 9.38
N LEU A 76 -22.46 -24.60 8.57
CA LEU A 76 -21.35 -25.51 8.29
C LEU A 76 -20.51 -25.72 9.54
N ASP A 77 -20.28 -26.99 9.93
CA ASP A 77 -19.50 -27.36 11.13
C ASP A 77 -18.12 -26.70 11.24
N VAL A 78 -17.54 -26.30 10.11
CA VAL A 78 -16.21 -25.69 10.01
C VAL A 78 -16.22 -24.17 10.15
N VAL A 79 -17.38 -23.53 10.14
CA VAL A 79 -17.57 -22.08 10.19
C VAL A 79 -17.91 -21.66 11.62
N SER A 80 -17.26 -20.62 12.11
CA SER A 80 -17.49 -20.09 13.46
C SER A 80 -18.19 -18.74 13.47
N GLU A 81 -18.07 -17.96 12.39
CA GLU A 81 -18.66 -16.63 12.29
C GLU A 81 -18.81 -16.26 10.80
N VAL A 82 -19.90 -15.57 10.48
CA VAL A 82 -20.15 -15.02 9.14
C VAL A 82 -20.61 -13.58 9.27
N GLU A 83 -19.84 -12.65 8.72
CA GLU A 83 -20.33 -11.29 8.45
C GLU A 83 -20.72 -11.19 6.97
N TYR A 84 -21.69 -10.34 6.65
CA TYR A 84 -22.08 -10.11 5.26
C TYR A 84 -22.50 -8.67 5.00
N GLY A 85 -22.52 -8.30 3.72
CA GLY A 85 -23.08 -7.03 3.28
C GLY A 85 -23.36 -6.96 1.79
N VAL A 86 -24.26 -6.05 1.41
CA VAL A 86 -24.68 -5.86 0.01
C VAL A 86 -23.94 -4.67 -0.60
N SER A 87 -23.23 -4.91 -1.70
CA SER A 87 -22.52 -3.88 -2.45
C SER A 87 -23.45 -3.24 -3.49
N LYS A 88 -24.26 -2.29 -3.04
CA LYS A 88 -25.31 -1.65 -3.87
C LYS A 88 -24.76 -0.85 -5.06
N TYR A 89 -23.53 -0.35 -4.95
CA TYR A 89 -22.93 0.57 -5.92
C TYR A 89 -21.68 -0.05 -6.58
N ARG A 90 -21.87 -1.17 -7.31
CA ARG A 90 -20.79 -1.98 -7.90
C ARG A 90 -19.85 -2.53 -6.81
N MET A 91 -18.56 -2.71 -7.12
CA MET A 91 -17.53 -3.26 -6.22
C MET A 91 -17.08 -2.30 -5.11
N ILE A 92 -17.95 -1.39 -4.64
CA ILE A 92 -17.67 -0.57 -3.46
C ILE A 92 -18.20 -1.33 -2.26
N TYR A 93 -17.30 -1.78 -1.39
CA TYR A 93 -17.62 -2.66 -0.27
C TYR A 93 -16.90 -2.24 1.02
N SER A 94 -17.36 -2.79 2.14
CA SER A 94 -16.85 -2.48 3.49
C SER A 94 -16.26 -3.68 4.23
N ALA A 95 -16.18 -4.86 3.59
CA ALA A 95 -15.65 -6.10 4.17
C ALA A 95 -14.26 -5.90 4.83
N ASP A 96 -13.42 -5.08 4.22
CA ASP A 96 -12.06 -4.81 4.71
C ASP A 96 -11.99 -3.57 5.64
N PHE A 97 -13.10 -2.99 6.11
CA PHE A 97 -13.06 -1.79 6.95
C PHE A 97 -12.98 -2.12 8.45
N PRO A 98 -12.04 -1.51 9.21
CA PRO A 98 -10.95 -0.63 8.76
C PRO A 98 -9.84 -1.42 8.05
N LEU A 99 -9.34 -0.88 6.93
CA LEU A 99 -8.26 -1.51 6.18
C LEU A 99 -6.99 -1.56 7.02
N ASN A 100 -6.33 -2.71 7.04
CA ASN A 100 -5.02 -2.87 7.66
C ASN A 100 -3.97 -3.19 6.60
N VAL A 101 -2.83 -2.51 6.68
CA VAL A 101 -1.64 -2.74 5.86
C VAL A 101 -0.53 -3.13 6.82
N VAL A 102 -0.13 -4.40 6.80
CA VAL A 102 0.87 -4.97 7.72
C VAL A 102 0.52 -4.60 9.17
N GLY A 103 -0.68 -4.95 9.64
CA GLY A 103 -1.11 -4.73 11.03
C GLY A 103 -1.31 -3.27 11.47
N VAL A 104 -1.20 -2.29 10.57
CA VAL A 104 -1.45 -0.86 10.85
C VAL A 104 -2.62 -0.37 10.00
N ARG A 105 -3.44 0.52 10.56
CA ARG A 105 -4.55 1.14 9.83
C ARG A 105 -4.05 1.81 8.54
N GLY A 106 -4.53 1.31 7.41
CA GLY A 106 -4.31 1.85 6.08
C GLY A 106 -5.53 2.61 5.55
N VAL A 107 -5.32 3.33 4.45
CA VAL A 107 -6.39 3.95 3.67
C VAL A 107 -6.08 3.71 2.19
N ALA A 108 -6.98 3.03 1.50
CA ALA A 108 -6.92 2.93 0.05
C ALA A 108 -7.48 4.22 -0.58
N ALA A 109 -6.65 4.91 -1.36
CA ALA A 109 -7.05 6.09 -2.12
C ALA A 109 -6.58 5.95 -3.56
N ARG A 110 -7.30 6.57 -4.50
CA ARG A 110 -6.82 6.64 -5.90
C ARG A 110 -5.54 7.44 -5.93
N ALA A 111 -4.54 6.98 -6.69
CA ALA A 111 -3.27 7.68 -6.88
C ALA A 111 -3.47 9.16 -7.26
N LEU A 112 -4.44 9.45 -8.14
CA LEU A 112 -4.79 10.81 -8.55
C LEU A 112 -5.15 11.72 -7.37
N THR A 113 -5.86 11.21 -6.35
CA THR A 113 -6.21 11.99 -5.16
C THR A 113 -4.96 12.47 -4.41
N ILE A 114 -3.94 11.62 -4.29
CA ILE A 114 -2.68 11.98 -3.64
C ILE A 114 -1.88 12.93 -4.55
N VAL A 115 -1.83 12.64 -5.84
CA VAL A 115 -1.05 13.43 -6.80
C VAL A 115 -1.62 14.82 -7.03
N ASP A 116 -2.94 15.01 -6.99
CA ASP A 116 -3.57 16.33 -7.08
C ASP A 116 -3.21 17.21 -5.88
N ILE A 117 -3.01 16.63 -4.69
CA ILE A 117 -2.48 17.36 -3.52
C ILE A 117 -1.04 17.83 -3.81
N ILE A 118 -0.19 16.94 -4.33
CA ILE A 118 1.20 17.27 -4.68
C ILE A 118 1.25 18.38 -5.74
N LYS A 119 0.45 18.26 -6.82
CA LYS A 119 0.31 19.28 -7.87
C LYS A 119 -0.12 20.62 -7.30
N THR A 120 -1.16 20.61 -6.47
CA THR A 120 -1.70 21.82 -5.86
C THR A 120 -0.64 22.51 -5.01
N LEU A 121 0.12 21.76 -4.22
CA LEU A 121 1.23 22.31 -3.42
C LEU A 121 2.29 22.93 -4.33
N ASN A 122 2.77 22.20 -5.34
CA ASN A 122 3.80 22.68 -6.26
C ASN A 122 3.40 23.95 -7.01
N GLN A 123 2.11 24.11 -7.34
CA GLN A 123 1.60 25.26 -8.06
C GLN A 123 1.36 26.50 -7.19
N ASN A 124 1.01 26.31 -5.92
CA ASN A 124 0.48 27.38 -5.08
C ASN A 124 1.36 27.74 -3.88
N VAL A 125 2.32 26.89 -3.51
CA VAL A 125 3.12 27.07 -2.31
C VAL A 125 4.59 27.32 -2.68
N PRO A 126 5.16 28.49 -2.33
CA PRO A 126 6.60 28.70 -2.45
C PRO A 126 7.37 27.62 -1.70
N HIS A 127 8.37 27.02 -2.35
CA HIS A 127 9.18 25.96 -1.76
C HIS A 127 8.40 24.69 -1.35
N ALA A 128 7.30 24.36 -2.05
CA ALA A 128 6.50 23.16 -1.81
C ALA A 128 7.31 21.85 -1.70
N GLU A 129 8.39 21.73 -2.48
CA GLU A 129 9.33 20.60 -2.42
C GLU A 129 9.81 20.32 -0.99
N GLY A 130 10.18 21.36 -0.23
CA GLY A 130 10.65 21.20 1.15
C GLY A 130 9.56 20.65 2.07
N LEU A 131 8.30 21.12 1.91
CA LEU A 131 7.17 20.59 2.67
C LEU A 131 6.89 19.13 2.34
N LEU A 132 6.89 18.78 1.04
CA LEU A 132 6.71 17.41 0.58
C LEU A 132 7.80 16.48 1.11
N THR A 133 9.06 16.90 1.03
CA THR A 133 10.21 16.17 1.58
C THR A 133 10.08 15.99 3.10
N MET A 134 9.69 17.01 3.86
CA MET A 134 9.50 16.89 5.31
C MET A 134 8.33 15.99 5.68
N SER A 135 7.24 16.02 4.92
CA SER A 135 6.11 15.09 5.08
C SER A 135 6.55 13.65 4.81
N GLY A 136 7.29 13.42 3.73
CA GLY A 136 7.90 12.13 3.42
C GLY A 136 8.82 11.65 4.54
N LEU A 137 9.73 12.51 5.02
CA LEU A 137 10.69 12.20 6.08
C LEU A 137 10.00 11.62 7.31
N LYS A 138 8.93 12.25 7.78
CA LYS A 138 8.14 11.75 8.91
C LYS A 138 7.52 10.39 8.61
N GLY A 139 6.95 10.21 7.42
CA GLY A 139 6.40 8.92 6.97
C GLY A 139 7.43 7.80 6.96
N GLY A 140 8.62 8.06 6.40
CA GLY A 140 9.73 7.12 6.36
C GLY A 140 10.24 6.73 7.76
N ILE A 141 10.38 7.71 8.67
CA ILE A 141 10.75 7.45 10.07
C ILE A 141 9.72 6.55 10.75
N HIS A 142 8.43 6.85 10.61
CA HIS A 142 7.37 6.04 11.20
C HIS A 142 7.40 4.61 10.66
N SER A 143 7.60 4.45 9.35
CA SER A 143 7.73 3.15 8.70
C SER A 143 8.91 2.35 9.25
N ALA A 144 10.10 2.94 9.31
CA ALA A 144 11.29 2.27 9.83
C ALA A 144 11.11 1.86 11.30
N LYS A 145 10.55 2.74 12.15
CA LYS A 145 10.22 2.40 13.55
C LYS A 145 9.27 1.21 13.65
N TYR A 146 8.23 1.20 12.82
CA TYR A 146 7.26 0.11 12.80
C TYR A 146 7.94 -1.21 12.42
N PHE A 147 8.67 -1.25 11.30
CA PHE A 147 9.33 -2.48 10.87
C PHE A 147 10.40 -2.95 11.85
N LYS A 148 11.17 -2.06 12.49
CA LYS A 148 12.08 -2.42 13.59
C LYS A 148 11.36 -3.07 14.79
N SER A 149 10.08 -2.77 14.99
CA SER A 149 9.29 -3.35 16.10
C SER A 149 8.76 -4.76 15.81
N ILE A 150 8.65 -5.15 14.54
CA ILE A 150 8.07 -6.44 14.12
C ILE A 150 9.05 -7.34 13.38
N LEU A 151 10.20 -6.81 12.94
CA LEU A 151 11.26 -7.52 12.23
C LEU A 151 12.63 -7.15 12.83
N ASN A 152 13.58 -8.08 12.76
CA ASN A 152 14.98 -7.77 13.01
C ASN A 152 15.59 -7.17 11.75
N LEU A 153 15.59 -5.83 11.65
CA LEU A 153 16.19 -5.12 10.53
C LEU A 153 17.71 -5.03 10.69
N ASP A 154 18.44 -5.39 9.65
CA ASP A 154 19.90 -5.29 9.56
C ASP A 154 20.36 -4.99 8.13
N ASP A 155 21.67 -4.89 7.94
CA ASP A 155 22.29 -4.44 6.69
C ASP A 155 21.99 -5.39 5.52
N SER A 156 21.55 -6.62 5.81
CA SER A 156 21.19 -7.61 4.79
C SER A 156 19.77 -7.50 4.27
N ASN A 157 18.85 -6.81 4.99
CA ASN A 157 17.42 -6.84 4.67
C ASN A 157 16.72 -5.47 4.65
N PHE A 158 17.33 -4.39 5.16
CA PHE A 158 16.64 -3.10 5.31
C PHE A 158 16.12 -2.54 3.97
N ALA A 159 16.87 -2.77 2.88
CA ALA A 159 16.53 -2.35 1.53
C ALA A 159 15.36 -3.17 0.96
N ASP A 160 15.42 -4.49 1.13
CA ASP A 160 14.39 -5.41 0.61
C ASP A 160 13.04 -5.14 1.27
N VAL A 161 13.00 -4.93 2.60
CA VAL A 161 11.77 -4.59 3.32
C VAL A 161 11.13 -3.31 2.79
N LEU A 162 11.93 -2.28 2.47
CA LEU A 162 11.44 -1.03 1.89
C LEU A 162 10.91 -1.24 0.46
N ALA A 163 11.62 -2.04 -0.35
CA ALA A 163 11.22 -2.37 -1.71
C ALA A 163 9.92 -3.19 -1.76
N GLU A 164 9.79 -4.19 -0.89
CA GLU A 164 8.57 -5.00 -0.74
C GLU A 164 7.39 -4.16 -0.27
N LEU A 165 7.60 -3.26 0.71
CA LEU A 165 6.56 -2.32 1.14
C LEU A 165 6.07 -1.49 -0.03
N TYR A 166 6.99 -0.80 -0.74
CA TYR A 166 6.64 0.07 -1.87
C TYR A 166 5.86 -0.67 -2.96
N ARG A 167 6.28 -1.89 -3.27
CA ARG A 167 5.58 -2.73 -4.24
C ARG A 167 4.21 -3.16 -3.73
N GLY A 168 4.13 -3.62 -2.48
CA GLY A 168 2.91 -4.12 -1.86
C GLY A 168 1.82 -3.06 -1.72
N VAL A 169 2.19 -1.80 -1.46
CA VAL A 169 1.24 -0.68 -1.41
C VAL A 169 1.03 0.03 -2.75
N GLY A 170 1.67 -0.45 -3.82
CA GLY A 170 1.52 0.07 -5.17
C GLY A 170 2.15 1.45 -5.40
N TRP A 171 3.19 1.81 -4.65
CA TRP A 171 3.87 3.10 -4.80
C TRP A 171 4.95 3.11 -5.89
N GLY A 172 5.51 1.93 -6.19
CA GLY A 172 6.50 1.74 -7.24
C GLY A 172 7.34 0.50 -7.00
N ILE A 173 8.27 0.22 -7.92
CA ILE A 173 9.23 -0.87 -7.82
C ILE A 173 10.60 -0.24 -7.54
N LEU A 174 11.19 -0.56 -6.39
CA LEU A 174 12.47 -0.01 -5.96
C LEU A 174 13.64 -0.93 -6.32
N GLU A 175 14.71 -0.33 -6.83
CA GLU A 175 16.04 -0.93 -6.87
C GLU A 175 16.96 -0.05 -6.01
N ILE A 176 17.44 -0.61 -4.90
CA ILE A 176 18.15 0.14 -3.86
C ILE A 176 19.59 -0.36 -3.78
N GLU A 177 20.53 0.53 -4.04
CA GLU A 177 21.95 0.32 -3.78
C GLU A 177 22.37 1.33 -2.71
N CYS A 178 22.72 0.87 -1.51
CA CYS A 178 23.19 1.74 -0.44
C CYS A 178 24.29 1.03 0.35
N ASP A 179 25.44 1.69 0.52
CA ASP A 179 26.55 1.18 1.32
C ASP A 179 26.35 1.58 2.80
N PRO A 180 26.15 0.63 3.74
CA PRO A 180 25.96 0.91 5.15
C PRO A 180 27.14 1.60 5.85
N LYS A 181 28.35 1.55 5.27
CA LYS A 181 29.56 2.15 5.85
C LYS A 181 29.72 3.60 5.46
N THR A 182 29.43 3.94 4.21
CA THR A 182 29.58 5.29 3.66
C THR A 182 28.28 6.09 3.71
N TYR A 183 27.14 5.42 3.86
CA TYR A 183 25.79 5.98 3.78
C TYR A 183 25.51 6.68 2.45
N GLN A 184 26.10 6.15 1.38
CA GLN A 184 25.98 6.65 0.03
C GLN A 184 25.37 5.58 -0.87
N GLY A 185 24.68 6.03 -1.92
CA GLY A 185 23.97 5.10 -2.79
C GLY A 185 23.00 5.79 -3.74
N LYS A 186 22.12 4.98 -4.32
CA LYS A 186 21.03 5.40 -5.19
C LYS A 186 19.80 4.52 -5.02
N ILE A 187 18.64 5.09 -5.31
CA ILE A 187 17.35 4.40 -5.39
C ILE A 187 16.77 4.70 -6.76
N ILE A 188 16.49 3.65 -7.53
CA ILE A 188 15.73 3.75 -8.77
C ILE A 188 14.28 3.38 -8.45
N VAL A 189 13.33 4.21 -8.88
CA VAL A 189 11.90 3.97 -8.78
C VAL A 189 11.34 3.76 -10.18
N LYS A 190 10.97 2.51 -10.48
CA LYS A 190 10.17 2.17 -11.67
C LYS A 190 8.70 2.23 -11.30
N ASP A 191 7.86 2.60 -12.28
CA ASP A 191 6.40 2.72 -12.11
C ASP A 191 6.00 3.56 -10.88
N SER A 192 6.68 4.70 -10.69
CA SER A 192 6.37 5.64 -9.62
C SER A 192 4.96 6.18 -9.80
N PHE A 193 4.06 5.87 -8.85
CA PHE A 193 2.67 6.34 -8.93
C PHE A 193 2.57 7.87 -8.99
N ILE A 194 3.53 8.58 -8.36
CA ILE A 194 3.57 10.03 -8.40
C ILE A 194 3.92 10.47 -9.81
N ALA A 195 5.05 10.06 -10.37
CA ALA A 195 5.49 10.52 -11.68
C ALA A 195 4.50 10.14 -12.79
N ASP A 196 3.97 8.91 -12.75
CA ASP A 196 3.09 8.38 -13.77
C ASP A 196 1.75 9.12 -13.84
N VAL A 197 1.17 9.42 -12.68
CA VAL A 197 -0.12 10.11 -12.58
C VAL A 197 0.05 11.62 -12.63
N TYR A 198 1.23 12.16 -12.27
CA TYR A 198 1.51 13.57 -12.39
C TYR A 198 1.48 14.02 -13.85
N GLY A 199 2.06 13.21 -14.74
CA GLY A 199 2.24 13.56 -16.15
C GLY A 199 3.45 14.50 -16.34
N GLY A 200 3.52 15.14 -17.51
CA GLY A 200 4.67 15.98 -17.88
C GLY A 200 4.90 17.16 -16.94
N ALA A 201 6.15 17.39 -16.57
CA ALA A 201 6.59 18.49 -15.72
C ALA A 201 7.99 18.99 -16.14
N ASP A 202 8.28 20.26 -15.87
CA ASP A 202 9.59 20.86 -16.16
C ASP A 202 10.67 20.48 -15.13
N GLN A 203 10.26 20.01 -13.95
CA GLN A 203 11.12 19.67 -12.83
C GLN A 203 10.69 18.34 -12.19
N PRO A 204 11.59 17.64 -11.47
CA PRO A 204 11.25 16.43 -10.72
C PRO A 204 10.11 16.66 -9.70
N VAL A 205 9.26 15.65 -9.51
CA VAL A 205 8.00 15.77 -8.73
C VAL A 205 7.89 14.81 -7.56
N CYS A 206 8.85 13.89 -7.36
CA CYS A 206 8.81 12.84 -6.34
C CYS A 206 9.51 13.25 -5.04
N ALA A 207 9.44 14.53 -4.66
CA ALA A 207 10.04 15.07 -3.45
C ALA A 207 9.54 14.35 -2.17
N PHE A 208 8.25 14.00 -2.13
CA PHE A 208 7.70 13.19 -1.03
C PHE A 208 8.37 11.82 -0.89
N MET A 209 8.63 11.11 -2.00
CA MET A 209 9.36 9.83 -1.96
C MET A 209 10.80 10.02 -1.50
N SER A 210 11.49 11.06 -2.01
CA SER A 210 12.84 11.42 -1.54
C SER A 210 12.87 11.61 -0.03
N GLY A 211 11.92 12.37 0.51
CA GLY A 211 11.72 12.52 1.95
C GLY A 211 11.51 11.19 2.66
N TYR A 212 10.60 10.34 2.14
CA TYR A 212 10.31 9.03 2.73
C TYR A 212 11.56 8.15 2.80
N PHE A 213 12.33 8.05 1.72
CA PHE A 213 13.59 7.32 1.69
C PHE A 213 14.59 7.87 2.71
N ALA A 214 14.77 9.19 2.75
CA ALA A 214 15.66 9.83 3.72
C ALA A 214 15.24 9.53 5.16
N GLY A 215 13.94 9.54 5.45
CA GLY A 215 13.40 9.29 6.79
C GLY A 215 13.60 7.84 7.23
N TYR A 216 13.31 6.91 6.33
CA TYR A 216 13.49 5.48 6.58
C TYR A 216 14.97 5.15 6.84
N LEU A 217 15.87 5.62 5.98
CA LEU A 217 17.32 5.39 6.12
C LEU A 217 17.91 6.11 7.35
N THR A 218 17.42 7.31 7.67
CA THR A 218 17.87 8.05 8.86
C THR A 218 17.54 7.30 10.14
N GLU A 219 16.30 6.83 10.26
CA GLU A 219 15.88 6.02 11.40
C GLU A 219 16.62 4.68 11.42
N TYR A 220 16.81 4.04 10.27
CA TYR A 220 17.53 2.77 10.17
C TYR A 220 18.98 2.89 10.67
N PHE A 221 19.80 3.74 10.04
CA PHE A 221 21.23 3.90 10.35
C PHE A 221 21.52 4.69 11.64
N GLY A 222 20.54 5.42 12.18
CA GLY A 222 20.77 6.33 13.31
C GLY A 222 21.68 7.51 12.96
N LYS A 223 21.68 7.92 11.69
CA LYS A 223 22.49 9.03 11.12
C LYS A 223 21.59 9.88 10.24
N ASN A 224 21.86 11.17 10.14
CA ASN A 224 21.10 12.04 9.24
C ASN A 224 21.45 11.70 7.78
N ILE A 225 20.49 11.16 7.03
CA ILE A 225 20.61 10.82 5.62
C ILE A 225 19.82 11.83 4.77
N SER A 226 20.40 12.24 3.66
CA SER A 226 19.72 13.02 2.62
C SER A 226 19.48 12.15 1.40
N VAL A 227 18.32 12.33 0.78
CA VAL A 227 17.98 11.69 -0.49
C VAL A 227 17.40 12.75 -1.42
N ARG A 228 17.92 12.83 -2.65
CA ARG A 228 17.48 13.83 -3.64
C ARG A 228 17.19 13.18 -4.97
N GLU A 229 16.04 13.50 -5.55
CA GLU A 229 15.69 13.11 -6.93
C GLU A 229 16.57 13.86 -7.93
N VAL A 230 17.27 13.13 -8.80
CA VAL A 230 18.17 13.67 -9.84
C VAL A 230 17.67 13.39 -11.26
N SER A 231 16.77 12.43 -11.42
CA SER A 231 16.09 12.07 -12.66
C SER A 231 14.64 11.74 -12.35
N CYS A 232 13.70 12.10 -13.23
CA CYS A 232 12.27 11.87 -13.01
C CYS A 232 11.57 11.47 -14.31
N LYS A 233 10.66 10.50 -14.25
CA LYS A 233 9.85 10.12 -15.42
C LYS A 233 8.93 11.26 -15.89
N ALA A 234 8.44 12.09 -14.95
CA ALA A 234 7.63 13.27 -15.28
C ALA A 234 8.38 14.31 -16.14
N THR A 235 9.73 14.32 -16.11
CA THR A 235 10.56 15.22 -16.94
C THR A 235 11.01 14.58 -18.26
N GLY A 236 10.41 13.45 -18.63
CA GLY A 236 10.69 12.73 -19.89
C GLY A 236 11.83 11.73 -19.81
N LYS A 237 12.25 11.32 -18.60
CA LYS A 237 13.21 10.22 -18.39
C LYS A 237 12.47 8.88 -18.30
N ASP A 238 13.21 7.77 -18.38
CA ASP A 238 12.61 6.43 -18.32
C ASP A 238 12.17 6.04 -16.90
N VAL A 239 12.93 6.48 -15.89
CA VAL A 239 12.74 6.15 -14.47
C VAL A 239 13.03 7.35 -13.58
N CYS A 240 12.57 7.27 -12.33
CA CYS A 240 12.97 8.24 -11.30
C CYS A 240 14.22 7.71 -10.58
N GLU A 241 15.23 8.56 -10.41
CA GLU A 241 16.48 8.21 -9.72
C GLU A 241 16.70 9.18 -8.57
N HIS A 242 17.03 8.62 -7.40
CA HIS A 242 17.29 9.36 -6.18
C HIS A 242 18.68 9.01 -5.65
N ILE A 243 19.49 10.01 -5.32
CA ILE A 243 20.83 9.82 -4.78
C ILE A 243 20.77 9.91 -3.25
N ILE A 244 21.40 8.93 -2.58
CA ILE A 244 21.56 8.85 -1.13
C ILE A 244 22.93 9.43 -0.76
N SER A 245 22.96 10.29 0.24
CA SER A 245 24.21 10.78 0.84
C SER A 245 24.04 11.09 2.33
N PRO A 246 25.14 11.19 3.10
CA PRO A 246 25.10 11.84 4.40
C PRO A 246 24.50 13.24 4.28
N ALA A 247 23.69 13.66 5.26
CA ALA A 247 23.21 15.03 5.33
C ALA A 247 24.36 16.00 5.64
N PRO A 248 24.32 17.25 5.15
CA PRO A 248 25.37 18.24 5.42
C PRO A 248 25.60 18.46 6.92
N SER A 249 26.86 18.49 7.34
CA SER A 249 27.29 18.77 8.71
C SER A 249 27.11 20.26 9.03
N GLY A 250 25.90 20.68 9.38
CA GLY A 250 25.63 22.10 9.68
C GLY A 250 24.28 22.48 10.31
N GLY A 251 23.34 21.54 10.47
CA GLY A 251 22.05 21.81 11.11
C GLY A 251 21.75 20.75 12.18
N THR A 252 21.72 21.15 13.45
CA THR A 252 21.21 20.33 14.56
C THR A 252 19.69 20.19 14.55
N GLY A 253 19.06 20.32 13.38
CA GLY A 253 17.62 20.17 13.17
C GLY A 253 17.33 19.55 11.80
N GLN A 254 16.22 18.82 11.70
CA GLN A 254 15.75 18.06 10.53
C GLN A 254 15.41 18.93 9.29
N GLU A 255 15.79 20.21 9.25
CA GLU A 255 15.23 21.22 8.34
C GLU A 255 16.13 21.63 7.16
N TYR A 256 17.29 20.99 6.96
CA TYR A 256 18.22 21.36 5.88
C TYR A 256 18.51 20.20 4.93
N GLN A 257 17.56 19.91 4.03
CA GLN A 257 17.89 19.30 2.74
C GLN A 257 17.99 20.42 1.70
N LEU A 258 19.22 20.76 1.33
CA LEU A 258 19.52 21.83 0.38
C LEU A 258 19.25 21.35 -1.06
N ARG A 259 18.74 22.27 -1.89
CA ARG A 259 18.62 22.15 -3.34
C ARG A 259 19.94 21.65 -3.93
N GLY A 260 19.89 20.62 -4.76
CA GLY A 260 20.99 20.40 -5.69
C GLY A 260 20.99 21.53 -6.70
N GLU A 261 22.13 22.18 -6.87
CA GLU A 261 22.32 23.15 -7.94
C GLU A 261 22.12 22.42 -9.28
N THR A 262 21.17 22.91 -10.07
CA THR A 262 21.10 22.62 -11.51
C THR A 262 22.30 23.32 -12.17
N ARG A 263 23.23 22.53 -12.69
CA ARG A 263 24.11 22.96 -13.78
C ARG A 263 23.48 22.56 -15.10
#